data_AF-A0AA97E2A6-F1
#
_entry.id   AF-A0AA97E2A6-F1
#
_cell.length_a   1.000
_cell.length_b   1.000
_cell.length_c   1.000
_cell.angle_alpha   90.00
_cell.angle_beta   90.00
_cell.angle_gamma   90.00
#
_symmetry.space_group_name_H-M   'P 1'
#
loop_
_entity.id
_entity.type
_entity.pdbx_description
1 polymer ?
#
loop_
_entity_poly.entity_id
_entity_poly.type
_entity_poly.pdbx_seq_one_letter_code
_entity_poly.pdbx_strand_id
1 'polypeptide(L)'
;MWRIRAEPLAIIASWIDDDDYHVRRLVSEGTRPRLPWAMQLPSLIKDPSPLIPLLTSLRDDEEEYVRRSVANHLNDIAKDHPDMVASIAKDWLQEGNQLLNKDTQNNRTRLVKHACRTLIKQGHPEALAAFGIYPAKIILESLSTISHEVSVGGDLCFELALCSDSKQEQMLLIDYVIHHKKANGTLTTKVFKWKNVILSS
;
A
#
# COMPACT_ATOMS: atom_id res chain seq x y z
N MET A 1 -0.32 29.79 10.55
CA MET A 1 -0.14 29.30 9.15
C MET A 1 1.27 28.73 9.05
N TRP A 2 1.43 27.43 9.24
CA TRP A 2 2.76 26.79 9.22
C TRP A 2 3.23 26.64 7.76
N ARG A 3 4.01 27.61 7.27
CA ARG A 3 4.77 27.46 6.03
C ARG A 3 6.02 26.65 6.38
N ILE A 4 6.11 25.41 5.91
CA ILE A 4 7.42 24.77 5.77
C ILE A 4 8.19 25.64 4.78
N ARG A 5 9.22 26.34 5.28
CA ARG A 5 10.15 27.10 4.42
C ARG A 5 10.90 26.08 3.55
N ALA A 6 11.42 26.48 2.39
CA ALA A 6 12.21 25.55 1.56
C ALA A 6 13.51 25.10 2.26
N GLU A 7 14.01 25.90 3.22
CA GLU A 7 15.30 25.71 3.90
C GLU A 7 15.43 24.38 4.68
N PRO A 8 14.46 23.93 5.50
CA PRO A 8 14.62 22.67 6.25
C PRO A 8 14.62 21.43 5.35
N LEU A 9 13.86 21.43 4.24
CA LEU A 9 13.90 20.32 3.29
C LEU A 9 15.24 20.26 2.55
N ALA A 10 15.87 21.40 2.25
CA ALA A 10 17.20 21.43 1.66
C ALA A 10 18.27 20.85 2.60
N ILE A 11 18.20 21.16 3.90
CA ILE A 11 19.09 20.57 4.92
C ILE A 11 18.88 19.06 4.97
N ILE A 12 17.63 18.61 5.07
CA ILE A 12 17.30 17.18 5.12
C ILE A 12 17.74 16.46 3.84
N ALA A 13 17.63 17.09 2.67
CA ALA A 13 18.08 16.50 1.40
C ALA A 13 19.60 16.23 1.36
N SER A 14 20.40 17.01 2.10
CA SER A 14 21.86 16.78 2.18
C SER A 14 22.25 15.49 2.92
N TRP A 15 21.30 14.84 3.59
CA TRP A 15 21.51 13.63 4.40
C TRP A 15 21.14 12.34 3.66
N ILE A 16 20.74 12.42 2.39
CA ILE A 16 20.32 11.25 1.59
C ILE A 16 21.45 10.23 1.44
N ASP A 17 22.68 10.71 1.27
CA ASP A 17 23.87 9.87 1.02
C ASP A 17 24.77 9.77 2.26
N ASP A 18 24.24 10.06 3.46
CA ASP A 18 25.01 9.97 4.70
C ASP A 18 25.43 8.51 4.98
N ASP A 19 26.64 8.30 5.48
CA ASP A 19 27.17 6.98 5.81
C ASP A 19 26.31 6.28 6.88
N ASP A 20 25.74 7.05 7.83
CA ASP A 20 24.88 6.53 8.87
C ASP A 20 23.43 6.34 8.36
N TYR A 21 23.00 5.08 8.31
CA TYR A 21 21.65 4.73 7.90
C TYR A 21 20.56 5.28 8.83
N HIS A 22 20.86 5.63 10.09
CA HIS A 22 19.94 6.34 10.96
C HIS A 22 19.66 7.76 10.45
N VAL A 23 20.68 8.43 9.91
CA VAL A 23 20.59 9.76 9.31
C VAL A 23 19.83 9.67 7.98
N ARG A 24 20.14 8.71 7.12
CA ARG A 24 19.36 8.46 5.89
C ARG A 24 17.90 8.13 6.18
N ARG A 25 17.62 7.33 7.22
CA ARG A 25 16.24 7.07 7.64
C ARG A 25 15.54 8.35 8.08
N LEU A 26 16.22 9.24 8.80
CA LEU A 26 15.63 10.48 9.28
C LEU A 26 15.12 11.35 8.12
N VAL A 27 15.77 11.31 6.96
CA VAL A 27 15.30 11.97 5.74
C VAL A 27 13.88 11.54 5.39
N SER A 28 13.62 10.23 5.42
CA SER A 28 12.30 9.68 5.15
C SER A 28 11.35 9.87 6.34
N GLU A 29 11.73 9.46 7.54
CA GLU A 29 10.81 9.41 8.70
C GLU A 29 10.45 10.81 9.20
N GLY A 30 11.45 11.71 9.29
CA GLY A 30 11.28 13.06 9.82
C GLY A 30 10.43 13.98 8.94
N THR A 31 10.26 13.62 7.66
CA THR A 31 9.45 14.37 6.69
C THR A 31 8.06 13.73 6.46
N ARG A 32 7.70 12.67 7.19
CA ARG A 32 6.41 12.00 7.00
C ARG A 32 5.23 12.92 7.27
N PRO A 33 4.27 13.05 6.35
CA PRO A 33 3.13 13.96 6.49
C PRO A 33 2.20 13.58 7.66
N ARG A 34 2.17 12.29 8.02
CA ARG A 34 1.28 11.71 9.05
C ARG A 34 2.03 10.82 10.05
N LEU A 35 3.24 11.24 10.46
CA LEU A 35 4.05 10.50 11.43
C LEU A 35 3.26 10.25 12.74
N PRO A 36 3.20 9.00 13.24
CA PRO A 36 2.57 8.73 14.54
C PRO A 36 3.23 9.53 15.66
N TRP A 37 2.42 10.05 16.58
CA TRP A 37 2.86 10.81 17.76
C TRP A 37 3.52 12.16 17.51
N ALA A 38 3.73 12.56 16.25
CA ALA A 38 4.10 13.90 15.88
C ALA A 38 2.90 14.68 15.31
N MET A 39 3.04 16.00 15.19
CA MET A 39 2.06 16.80 14.49
C MET A 39 2.07 16.46 12.99
N GLN A 40 0.87 16.42 12.39
CA GLN A 40 0.77 16.31 10.94
C GLN A 40 1.41 17.53 10.28
N LEU A 41 1.90 17.36 9.04
CA LEU A 41 2.49 18.42 8.22
C LEU A 41 1.50 18.79 7.11
N PRO A 42 0.55 19.73 7.32
CA PRO A 42 -0.59 19.89 6.42
C PRO A 42 -0.20 20.33 5.01
N SER A 43 0.90 21.09 4.87
CA SER A 43 1.41 21.49 3.56
C SER A 43 1.90 20.29 2.75
N LEU A 44 2.52 19.31 3.39
CA LEU A 44 3.02 18.09 2.73
C LEU A 44 1.93 17.01 2.58
N ILE A 45 0.90 17.04 3.43
CA ILE A 45 -0.34 16.32 3.16
C ILE A 45 -1.02 16.89 1.92
N LYS A 46 -1.09 18.22 1.79
CA LYS A 46 -1.76 18.86 0.65
C LYS A 46 -0.99 18.64 -0.65
N ASP A 47 0.33 18.80 -0.61
CA ASP A 47 1.21 18.61 -1.75
C ASP A 47 2.46 17.80 -1.33
N PRO A 48 2.48 16.49 -1.59
CA PRO A 48 3.61 15.63 -1.24
C PRO A 48 4.74 15.69 -2.29
N SER A 49 4.57 16.42 -3.40
CA SER A 49 5.56 16.47 -4.50
C SER A 49 7.00 16.76 -4.06
N PRO A 50 7.27 17.66 -3.09
CA PRO A 50 8.63 17.92 -2.61
C PRO A 50 9.31 16.72 -1.95
N LEU A 51 8.54 15.71 -1.51
CA LEU A 51 9.04 14.53 -0.81
C LEU A 51 9.45 13.43 -1.79
N ILE A 52 8.85 13.40 -2.99
CA ILE A 52 9.05 12.32 -3.96
C ILE A 52 10.52 12.15 -4.36
N PRO A 53 11.32 13.22 -4.61
CA PRO A 53 12.74 13.08 -4.89
C PRO A 53 13.50 12.39 -3.75
N LEU A 54 13.22 12.75 -2.48
CA LEU A 54 13.85 12.14 -1.31
C LEU A 54 13.54 10.64 -1.21
N LEU A 55 12.27 10.28 -1.36
CA LEU A 55 11.81 8.90 -1.30
C LEU A 55 12.34 8.07 -2.47
N THR A 56 12.48 8.68 -3.65
CA THR A 56 13.06 8.06 -4.83
C THR A 56 14.51 7.72 -4.58
N SER A 57 15.32 8.65 -4.07
CA SER A 57 16.73 8.38 -3.77
C SER A 57 16.94 7.24 -2.76
N LEU A 58 16.05 7.12 -1.77
CA LEU A 58 16.14 6.11 -0.71
C LEU A 58 15.45 4.77 -1.05
N ARG A 59 14.84 4.62 -2.23
CA ARG A 59 14.00 3.44 -2.56
C ARG A 59 14.80 2.13 -2.63
N ASP A 60 16.09 2.23 -2.94
CA ASP A 60 17.00 1.10 -3.05
C ASP A 60 18.11 1.12 -1.99
N ASP A 61 17.95 1.90 -0.91
CA ASP A 61 18.88 1.92 0.21
C ASP A 61 19.21 0.49 0.65
N GLU A 62 20.47 0.22 0.99
CA GLU A 62 20.93 -1.12 1.38
C GLU A 62 20.25 -1.62 2.67
N GLU A 63 19.86 -0.70 3.55
CA GLU A 63 19.27 -1.01 4.84
C GLU A 63 17.75 -1.18 4.79
N GLU A 64 17.24 -2.33 5.25
CA GLU A 64 15.79 -2.55 5.33
C GLU A 64 15.11 -1.50 6.22
N TYR A 65 15.81 -1.04 7.26
CA TYR A 65 15.31 -0.03 8.19
C TYR A 65 14.96 1.30 7.48
N VAL A 66 15.76 1.71 6.50
CA VAL A 66 15.51 2.91 5.68
C VAL A 66 14.38 2.62 4.69
N ARG A 67 14.45 1.52 3.93
CA ARG A 67 13.41 1.11 2.97
C ARG A 67 12.02 0.98 3.61
N ARG A 68 11.96 0.49 4.86
CA ARG A 68 10.71 0.40 5.64
C ARG A 68 10.13 1.77 5.95
N SER A 69 10.97 2.75 6.26
CA SER A 69 10.55 4.14 6.45
C SER A 69 9.95 4.71 5.16
N VAL A 70 10.64 4.54 4.02
CA VAL A 70 10.14 4.98 2.70
C VAL A 70 8.77 4.37 2.41
N ALA A 71 8.60 3.06 2.65
CA ALA A 71 7.33 2.40 2.44
C ALA A 71 6.22 2.91 3.37
N ASN A 72 6.52 3.21 4.63
CA ASN A 72 5.54 3.82 5.54
C ASN A 72 5.18 5.24 5.13
N HIS A 73 6.16 6.01 4.65
CA HIS A 73 5.96 7.36 4.15
C HIS A 73 5.03 7.36 2.93
N LEU A 74 5.30 6.52 1.92
CA LEU A 74 4.41 6.38 0.76
C LEU A 74 3.00 5.93 1.15
N ASN A 75 2.86 5.01 2.12
CA ASN A 75 1.54 4.61 2.61
C ASN A 75 0.81 5.73 3.36
N ASP A 76 1.52 6.70 3.94
CA ASP A 76 0.89 7.89 4.51
C ASP A 76 0.38 8.83 3.41
N ILE A 77 1.17 9.01 2.33
CA ILE A 77 0.77 9.78 1.15
C ILE A 77 -0.45 9.15 0.48
N ALA A 78 -0.50 7.81 0.37
CA ALA A 78 -1.58 7.07 -0.26
C ALA A 78 -2.97 7.30 0.36
N LYS A 79 -3.04 7.81 1.60
CA LYS A 79 -4.31 8.13 2.28
C LYS A 79 -5.01 9.34 1.66
N ASP A 80 -4.24 10.24 1.05
CA ASP A 80 -4.73 11.51 0.48
C ASP A 80 -4.46 11.58 -1.04
N HIS A 81 -3.42 10.91 -1.54
CA HIS A 81 -2.99 10.89 -2.94
C HIS A 81 -2.82 9.45 -3.46
N PRO A 82 -3.89 8.66 -3.51
CA PRO A 82 -3.82 7.24 -3.87
C PRO A 82 -3.28 6.99 -5.28
N ASP A 83 -3.73 7.77 -6.27
CA ASP A 83 -3.32 7.63 -7.67
C ASP A 83 -1.83 7.95 -7.86
N MET A 84 -1.30 8.95 -7.15
CA MET A 84 0.12 9.29 -7.20
C MET A 84 0.98 8.11 -6.72
N VAL A 85 0.59 7.47 -5.61
CA VAL A 85 1.33 6.32 -5.07
C VAL A 85 1.17 5.10 -5.97
N ALA A 86 0.01 4.91 -6.60
CA ALA A 86 -0.20 3.85 -7.59
C ALA A 86 0.70 4.04 -8.84
N SER A 87 0.83 5.27 -9.34
CA SER A 87 1.76 5.60 -10.43
C SER A 87 3.21 5.32 -10.04
N ILE A 88 3.65 5.80 -8.87
CA ILE A 88 5.00 5.55 -8.35
C ILE A 88 5.27 4.04 -8.24
N ALA A 89 4.29 3.28 -7.74
CA ALA A 89 4.42 1.82 -7.61
C ALA A 89 4.62 1.14 -8.96
N LYS A 90 3.82 1.54 -9.96
CA LYS A 90 3.96 1.05 -11.34
C LYS A 90 5.34 1.39 -11.90
N ASP A 91 5.76 2.63 -11.79
CA ASP A 91 7.03 3.10 -12.35
C ASP A 91 8.21 2.38 -11.69
N TRP A 92 8.25 2.32 -10.36
CA TRP A 92 9.36 1.70 -9.63
C TRP A 92 9.46 0.18 -9.84
N LEU A 93 8.34 -0.52 -10.02
CA LEU A 93 8.32 -1.95 -10.32
C LEU A 93 8.68 -2.27 -11.77
N GLN A 94 8.61 -1.30 -12.68
CA GLN A 94 9.01 -1.47 -14.09
C GLN A 94 10.45 -0.99 -14.33
N GLU A 95 10.92 -0.01 -13.56
CA GLU A 95 12.23 0.61 -13.68
C GLU A 95 13.36 -0.36 -13.36
N GLY A 96 14.37 -0.45 -14.24
CA GLY A 96 15.63 -1.13 -13.94
C GLY A 96 15.53 -2.65 -13.82
N ASN A 97 14.41 -3.27 -14.21
CA ASN A 97 14.22 -4.73 -14.15
C ASN A 97 15.28 -5.56 -14.91
N GLN A 98 16.07 -4.93 -15.78
CA GLN A 98 17.19 -5.58 -16.48
C GLN A 98 18.57 -5.15 -15.98
N LEU A 99 18.67 -4.08 -15.18
CA LEU A 99 19.94 -3.47 -14.75
C LEU A 99 20.24 -3.71 -13.27
N LEU A 100 19.20 -3.97 -12.46
CA LEU A 100 19.33 -4.24 -11.03
C LEU A 100 19.63 -5.71 -10.77
N ASN A 101 20.44 -5.98 -9.74
CA ASN A 101 20.59 -7.34 -9.25
C ASN A 101 19.27 -7.85 -8.63
N LYS A 102 19.14 -9.17 -8.53
CA LYS A 102 17.92 -9.83 -8.06
C LYS A 102 17.52 -9.44 -6.63
N ASP A 103 18.50 -9.18 -5.75
CA ASP A 103 18.22 -8.83 -4.36
C ASP A 103 17.66 -7.41 -4.23
N THR A 104 18.20 -6.45 -4.98
CA THR A 104 17.67 -5.09 -5.07
C THR A 104 16.26 -5.09 -5.64
N GLN A 105 15.99 -5.88 -6.69
CA GLN A 105 14.63 -6.05 -7.24
C GLN A 105 13.64 -6.61 -6.22
N ASN A 106 14.06 -7.64 -5.46
CA ASN A 106 13.25 -8.23 -4.40
C ASN A 106 12.97 -7.23 -3.28
N ASN A 107 14.00 -6.47 -2.87
CA ASN A 107 13.89 -5.43 -1.85
C ASN A 107 12.94 -4.31 -2.27
N ARG A 108 13.05 -3.84 -3.52
CA ARG A 108 12.14 -2.84 -4.07
C ARG A 108 10.70 -3.36 -4.16
N THR A 109 10.52 -4.60 -4.60
CA THR A 109 9.19 -5.24 -4.65
C THR A 109 8.54 -5.30 -3.25
N ARG A 110 9.31 -5.67 -2.22
CA ARG A 110 8.83 -5.69 -0.83
C ARG A 110 8.49 -4.29 -0.32
N LEU A 111 9.31 -3.29 -0.62
CA LEU A 111 9.06 -1.89 -0.30
C LEU A 111 7.75 -1.43 -0.91
N VAL A 112 7.59 -1.56 -2.23
CA VAL A 112 6.41 -1.07 -2.97
C VAL A 112 5.14 -1.80 -2.52
N LYS A 113 5.21 -3.12 -2.26
CA LYS A 113 4.10 -3.89 -1.69
C LYS A 113 3.68 -3.38 -0.32
N HIS A 114 4.64 -3.03 0.54
CA HIS A 114 4.33 -2.45 1.86
C HIS A 114 3.79 -1.02 1.75
N ALA A 115 4.29 -0.22 0.80
CA ALA A 115 3.79 1.12 0.51
C ALA A 115 2.33 1.12 0.05
N CYS A 116 1.96 0.16 -0.80
CA CYS A 116 0.62 0.05 -1.38
C CYS A 116 -0.36 -0.75 -0.52
N ARG A 117 0.01 -1.20 0.69
CA ARG A 117 -0.82 -2.13 1.50
C ARG A 117 -2.25 -1.62 1.74
N THR A 118 -2.42 -0.32 1.92
CA THR A 118 -3.74 0.30 2.13
C THR A 118 -4.54 0.32 0.82
N LEU A 119 -3.90 0.71 -0.29
CA LEU A 119 -4.51 0.72 -1.63
C LEU A 119 -4.93 -0.68 -2.09
N ILE A 120 -4.08 -1.68 -1.88
CA ILE A 120 -4.37 -3.08 -2.17
C ILE A 120 -5.57 -3.55 -1.34
N LYS A 121 -5.61 -3.20 -0.04
CA LYS A 121 -6.73 -3.54 0.85
C LYS A 121 -8.04 -2.84 0.45
N GLN A 122 -7.94 -1.66 -0.17
CA GLN A 122 -9.08 -0.90 -0.70
C GLN A 122 -9.47 -1.32 -2.12
N GLY A 123 -8.74 -2.24 -2.75
CA GLY A 123 -9.01 -2.68 -4.12
C GLY A 123 -8.68 -1.64 -5.19
N HIS A 124 -7.73 -0.74 -4.95
CA HIS A 124 -7.37 0.32 -5.89
C HIS A 124 -6.88 -0.28 -7.23
N PRO A 125 -7.55 -0.03 -8.37
CA PRO A 125 -7.28 -0.73 -9.62
C PRO A 125 -5.83 -0.57 -10.11
N GLU A 126 -5.30 0.66 -10.13
CA GLU A 126 -3.95 0.92 -10.65
C GLU A 126 -2.85 0.34 -9.74
N ALA A 127 -3.06 0.37 -8.42
CA ALA A 127 -2.10 -0.21 -7.48
C ALA A 127 -2.08 -1.73 -7.60
N LEU A 128 -3.24 -2.37 -7.79
CA LEU A 128 -3.33 -3.81 -8.08
C LEU A 128 -2.65 -4.15 -9.41
N ALA A 129 -2.90 -3.36 -10.45
CA ALA A 129 -2.31 -3.56 -11.78
C ALA A 129 -0.78 -3.45 -11.76
N ALA A 130 -0.21 -2.60 -10.90
CA ALA A 130 1.25 -2.52 -10.70
C ALA A 130 1.87 -3.86 -10.24
N PHE A 131 1.11 -4.72 -9.57
CA PHE A 131 1.53 -6.08 -9.18
C PHE A 131 1.00 -7.18 -10.13
N GLY A 132 0.51 -6.81 -11.32
CA GLY A 132 -0.05 -7.76 -12.29
C GLY A 132 -1.40 -8.34 -11.90
N ILE A 133 -2.12 -7.70 -10.97
CA ILE A 133 -3.47 -8.11 -10.57
C ILE A 133 -4.47 -7.22 -11.29
N TYR A 134 -5.32 -7.83 -12.11
CA TYR A 134 -6.29 -7.14 -12.96
C TYR A 134 -7.73 -7.48 -12.55
N PRO A 135 -8.73 -6.69 -12.99
CA PRO A 135 -10.13 -7.02 -12.78
C PRO A 135 -10.42 -8.46 -13.22
N ALA A 136 -10.95 -9.25 -12.29
CA ALA A 136 -11.28 -10.64 -12.52
C ALA A 136 -12.47 -10.77 -13.49
N LYS A 137 -12.40 -11.73 -14.40
CA LYS A 137 -13.53 -12.13 -15.26
C LYS A 137 -14.15 -13.38 -14.67
N ILE A 138 -15.15 -13.18 -13.82
CA ILE A 138 -15.79 -14.24 -13.06
C ILE A 138 -17.30 -14.09 -13.07
N ILE A 139 -17.99 -15.22 -12.92
CA ILE A 139 -19.41 -15.28 -12.62
C ILE A 139 -19.54 -15.71 -11.15
N LEU A 140 -20.27 -14.93 -10.36
CA LEU A 140 -20.65 -15.31 -9.00
C LEU A 140 -21.78 -16.34 -9.10
N GLU A 141 -21.49 -17.60 -8.78
CA GLU A 141 -22.50 -18.65 -8.79
C GLU A 141 -23.33 -18.62 -7.50
N SER A 142 -22.66 -18.50 -6.35
CA SER A 142 -23.34 -18.32 -5.07
C SER A 142 -22.45 -17.68 -4.02
N LEU A 143 -23.10 -16.93 -3.12
CA LEU A 143 -22.55 -16.49 -1.85
C LEU A 143 -23.63 -16.71 -0.80
N SER A 144 -23.43 -17.64 0.12
CA SER A 144 -24.40 -18.00 1.14
C SER A 144 -23.75 -18.00 2.52
N THR A 145 -24.50 -17.55 3.52
CA THR A 145 -24.10 -17.76 4.92
C THR A 145 -24.66 -19.10 5.38
N ILE A 146 -23.86 -19.91 6.05
CA ILE A 146 -24.33 -21.16 6.68
C ILE A 146 -24.97 -20.85 8.04
N SER A 147 -24.50 -19.76 8.69
CA SER A 147 -24.98 -19.29 10.00
C SER A 147 -25.56 -17.89 9.86
N HIS A 148 -26.86 -17.73 10.10
CA HIS A 148 -27.56 -16.44 9.94
C HIS A 148 -27.61 -15.63 11.25
N GLU A 149 -27.47 -16.29 12.39
CA GLU A 149 -27.36 -15.68 13.71
C GLU A 149 -26.18 -16.32 14.45
N VAL A 150 -25.34 -15.49 15.07
CA VAL A 150 -24.12 -15.92 15.75
C VAL A 150 -24.02 -15.19 17.08
N SER A 151 -23.84 -15.94 18.17
CA SER A 151 -23.56 -15.38 19.50
C SER A 151 -22.15 -14.79 19.57
N VAL A 152 -21.92 -13.85 20.48
CA VAL A 152 -20.58 -13.32 20.74
C VAL A 152 -19.64 -14.47 21.13
N GLY A 153 -18.51 -14.58 20.41
CA GLY A 153 -17.53 -15.66 20.58
C GLY A 153 -17.81 -16.92 19.75
N GLY A 154 -18.92 -16.98 19.01
CA GLY A 154 -19.19 -18.01 18.02
C GLY A 154 -18.59 -17.68 16.65
N ASP A 155 -18.73 -18.63 15.71
CA ASP A 155 -18.19 -18.55 14.36
C ASP A 155 -19.27 -18.21 13.33
N LEU A 156 -18.93 -17.30 12.41
CA LEU A 156 -19.74 -17.01 11.22
C LEU A 156 -19.18 -17.78 10.03
N CYS A 157 -19.89 -18.81 9.60
CA CYS A 157 -19.54 -19.60 8.41
C CYS A 157 -20.31 -19.12 7.18
N PHE A 158 -19.60 -18.99 6.05
CA PHE A 158 -20.17 -18.65 4.75
C PHE A 158 -19.36 -19.33 3.64
N GLU A 159 -20.01 -19.53 2.49
CA GLU A 159 -19.45 -20.19 1.32
C GLU A 159 -19.55 -19.29 0.10
N LEU A 160 -18.56 -19.40 -0.79
CA LEU A 160 -18.46 -18.66 -2.03
C LEU A 160 -18.16 -19.65 -3.16
N ALA A 161 -19.00 -19.67 -4.19
CA ALA A 161 -18.75 -20.37 -5.45
C ALA A 161 -18.58 -19.35 -6.59
N LEU A 162 -17.48 -19.47 -7.31
CA LEU A 162 -17.11 -18.62 -8.44
C LEU A 162 -16.80 -19.50 -9.64
N CYS A 163 -17.25 -19.08 -10.82
CA CYS A 163 -16.88 -19.66 -12.10
C CYS A 163 -16.05 -18.66 -12.91
N SER A 164 -15.12 -19.18 -13.73
CA SER A 164 -14.33 -18.34 -14.62
C SER A 164 -15.16 -17.91 -15.82
N ASP A 165 -15.10 -16.63 -16.18
CA ASP A 165 -15.60 -16.10 -17.46
C ASP A 165 -14.43 -15.71 -18.39
N SER A 166 -13.25 -16.28 -18.13
CA SER A 166 -12.03 -16.04 -18.89
C SER A 166 -11.63 -17.27 -19.68
N LYS A 167 -11.10 -17.05 -20.88
CA LYS A 167 -10.43 -18.09 -21.69
C LYS A 167 -8.98 -18.34 -21.27
N GLN A 168 -8.49 -17.59 -20.28
CA GLN A 168 -7.12 -17.65 -19.77
C GLN A 168 -7.16 -17.80 -18.25
N GLU A 169 -6.15 -18.48 -17.70
CA GLU A 169 -5.95 -18.55 -16.26
C GLU A 169 -5.76 -17.14 -15.67
N GLN A 170 -6.38 -16.90 -14.51
CA GLN A 170 -6.32 -15.62 -13.83
C GLN A 170 -5.99 -15.82 -12.36
N MET A 171 -5.09 -14.97 -11.85
CA MET A 171 -4.85 -14.89 -10.41
C MET A 171 -5.95 -14.05 -9.76
N LEU A 172 -6.68 -14.66 -8.84
CA LEU A 172 -7.69 -14.01 -8.03
C LEU A 172 -7.13 -13.68 -6.65
N LEU A 173 -7.38 -12.45 -6.22
CA LEU A 173 -7.15 -11.97 -4.85
C LEU A 173 -8.50 -11.77 -4.19
N ILE A 174 -8.91 -12.77 -3.41
CA ILE A 174 -10.23 -12.80 -2.77
C ILE A 174 -10.07 -12.29 -1.33
N ASP A 175 -10.75 -11.19 -1.05
CA ASP A 175 -10.92 -10.61 0.28
C ASP A 175 -12.42 -10.50 0.58
N TYR A 176 -12.79 -10.42 1.86
CA TYR A 176 -14.17 -10.14 2.26
C TYR A 176 -14.23 -8.96 3.24
N VAL A 177 -15.39 -8.34 3.33
CA VAL A 177 -15.64 -7.18 4.19
C VAL A 177 -16.74 -7.50 5.18
N ILE A 178 -16.47 -7.26 6.47
CA ILE A 178 -17.50 -7.26 7.51
C ILE A 178 -17.85 -5.81 7.85
N HIS A 179 -19.15 -5.50 7.83
CA HIS A 179 -19.69 -4.23 8.28
C HIS A 179 -20.06 -4.33 9.76
N HIS A 180 -19.19 -3.82 10.64
CA HIS A 180 -19.45 -3.76 12.07
C HIS A 180 -20.31 -2.56 12.42
N LYS A 181 -21.40 -2.78 13.18
CA LYS A 181 -22.26 -1.71 13.70
C LYS A 181 -21.63 -1.07 14.94
N LYS A 182 -21.48 0.25 14.94
CA LYS A 182 -21.04 1.05 16.08
C LYS A 182 -22.20 1.39 17.02
N ALA A 183 -21.88 1.85 18.22
CA ALA A 183 -22.86 2.29 19.21
C ALA A 183 -23.78 3.41 18.71
N ASN A 184 -23.29 4.28 17.83
CA ASN A 184 -24.06 5.34 17.17
C ASN A 184 -24.86 4.87 15.94
N GLY A 185 -24.93 3.55 15.70
CA GLY A 185 -25.67 2.94 14.60
C GLY A 185 -24.95 2.95 13.25
N THR A 186 -23.81 3.63 13.09
CA THR A 186 -23.09 3.64 11.82
C THR A 186 -22.36 2.33 11.57
N LEU A 187 -22.20 1.96 10.31
CA LEU A 187 -21.41 0.81 9.90
C LEU A 187 -19.97 1.22 9.64
N THR A 188 -19.03 0.41 10.13
CA THR A 188 -17.62 0.49 9.76
C THR A 188 -17.17 -0.79 9.12
N THR A 189 -16.47 -0.66 8.00
CA THR A 189 -15.93 -1.79 7.26
C THR A 189 -14.63 -2.26 7.87
N LYS A 190 -14.47 -3.59 7.91
CA LYS A 190 -13.20 -4.24 8.16
C LYS A 190 -12.96 -5.26 7.05
N VAL A 191 -11.93 -5.02 6.25
CA VAL A 191 -11.51 -5.94 5.18
C VAL A 191 -10.60 -7.02 5.78
N PHE A 192 -10.88 -8.26 5.42
CA PHE A 192 -10.14 -9.46 5.81
C PHE A 192 -9.58 -10.13 4.55
N LYS A 193 -8.33 -10.58 4.66
CA LYS A 193 -7.69 -11.37 3.61
C LYS A 193 -8.27 -12.79 3.64
N TRP A 194 -8.64 -13.33 2.48
CA TRP A 194 -9.15 -14.70 2.41
C TRP A 194 -8.22 -15.63 1.64
N LYS A 195 -8.11 -15.46 0.32
CA LYS A 195 -7.38 -16.44 -0.51
C LYS A 195 -6.83 -15.80 -1.77
N ASN A 196 -5.59 -16.18 -2.09
CA ASN A 196 -5.03 -16.00 -3.42
C ASN A 196 -5.15 -17.34 -4.15
N VAL A 197 -5.77 -17.37 -5.32
CA VAL A 197 -6.00 -18.61 -6.08
C VAL A 197 -5.84 -18.34 -7.57
N ILE A 198 -5.30 -19.32 -8.30
CA ILE A 198 -5.33 -19.31 -9.76
C ILE A 198 -6.62 -20.00 -10.17
N LEU A 199 -7.50 -19.28 -10.87
CA LEU A 199 -8.72 -19.83 -11.44
C LEU A 199 -8.48 -20.10 -12.92
N SER A 200 -8.52 -21.37 -13.30
CA SER A 200 -8.43 -21.80 -14.70
C SER A 200 -9.74 -21.52 -15.43
N SER A 201 -9.68 -21.52 -16.77
CA SER A 201 -10.84 -21.37 -17.65
C SER A 201 -11.87 -22.48 -17.47
#